data_AF-A0A3D3PBX1-F1
#
_entry.id   AF-A0A3D3PBX1-F1
#
_cell.length_a   1.000
_cell.length_b   1.000
_cell.length_c   1.000
_cell.angle_alpha   90.00
_cell.angle_beta   90.00
_cell.angle_gamma   90.00
#
_symmetry.space_group_name_H-M   'P 1'
#
loop_
_entity.id
_entity.type
_entity.pdbx_description
1 polymer ?
#
loop_
_entity_poly.entity_id
_entity_poly.type
_entity_poly.pdbx_seq_one_letter_code
_entity_poly.pdbx_strand_id
1 'polypeptide(L)'
;GSTGYALLFKAADVPSIGYATYKVQQTKTTIIKGAAAAALTNGKYKVETDLYTVVINPEKGGTIESLVAKTLGNKEFVDKNNERKFNELRGDFFKDGGFHSSADQAATVSIIENGPARVKLQVKGVISGQPFTQILSFTQGQKRIDLHLKIDWQGSPGIGNPYAQAEKFEPTSLKKAFYDDRDKLLTLFPLNLPSQKVYKNAPFDVTESKLDNTFFDSWDNIKNNVVLNWVDVTDGADSYGMAMLTDHTTNYTHGKDFPLGLTIAYSGIGLWGRNYSLKYPTEMNYALIPHAGKWDKSGIWTEGTKFNEPMTAMLMDSAPADNDMSRSMISLAGTGLEVSSVTVSGKDLLVRLFNAEGDIQPKKLMLDAIAEKAEVVELNGTPVKTLTMSKGTVSPTTVSISMPRFGLRTIKFSAVRAVKNPG
;
A
#
# COMPACT_ATOMS: atom_id res chain seq x y z
N GLY A 1 12.30 26.80 -16.55
CA GLY A 1 11.56 26.36 -15.35
C GLY A 1 12.57 26.07 -14.28
N SER A 2 12.44 26.66 -13.10
CA SER A 2 13.40 26.50 -12.00
C SER A 2 13.57 25.01 -11.68
N THR A 3 14.75 24.47 -11.99
CA THR A 3 15.22 23.19 -11.47
C THR A 3 15.42 23.36 -9.97
N GLY A 4 14.33 23.23 -9.21
CA GLY A 4 14.37 23.27 -7.77
C GLY A 4 15.21 22.11 -7.25
N TYR A 5 16.15 22.39 -6.36
CA TYR A 5 16.85 21.34 -5.64
C TYR A 5 15.88 20.69 -4.65
N ALA A 6 15.70 19.37 -4.74
CA ALA A 6 14.94 18.60 -3.77
C ALA A 6 15.90 17.95 -2.77
N LEU A 7 15.66 18.15 -1.48
CA LEU A 7 16.37 17.46 -0.40
C LEU A 7 15.53 16.29 0.09
N LEU A 8 16.08 15.08 -0.01
CA LEU A 8 15.51 13.89 0.62
C LEU A 8 16.33 13.51 1.86
N PHE A 9 15.65 13.28 2.97
CA PHE A 9 16.28 12.84 4.22
C PHE A 9 15.37 11.85 4.94
N LYS A 10 15.94 11.07 5.84
CA LYS A 10 15.18 10.21 6.74
C LYS A 10 14.67 11.06 7.90
N ALA A 11 13.37 11.31 7.93
CA ALA A 11 12.71 11.87 9.10
C ALA A 11 12.64 10.78 10.19
N ALA A 12 13.50 10.90 11.21
CA ALA A 12 13.58 9.95 12.31
C ALA A 12 12.79 10.47 13.51
N ASP A 13 12.22 9.56 14.29
CA ASP A 13 11.56 9.90 15.57
C ASP A 13 10.38 10.86 15.44
N VAL A 14 9.69 10.86 14.30
CA VAL A 14 8.39 11.54 14.15
C VAL A 14 7.34 10.80 14.96
N PRO A 15 6.75 11.40 15.99
CA PRO A 15 5.76 10.72 16.81
C PRO A 15 4.41 10.61 16.11
N SER A 16 3.58 9.65 16.55
CA SER A 16 2.22 9.46 16.03
C SER A 16 1.36 10.71 16.24
N ILE A 17 0.51 11.03 15.25
CA ILE A 17 -0.40 12.19 15.26
C ILE A 17 0.32 13.43 15.80
N GLY A 18 1.43 13.77 15.15
CA GLY A 18 2.39 14.72 15.68
C GLY A 18 3.32 15.26 14.61
N TYR A 19 4.35 15.98 15.06
CA TYR A 19 5.41 16.51 14.21
C TYR A 19 6.77 16.34 14.86
N ALA A 20 7.80 16.44 14.02
CA ALA A 20 9.16 16.71 14.42
C ALA A 20 9.73 17.79 13.50
N THR A 21 10.45 18.72 14.09
CA THR A 21 11.08 19.85 13.41
C THR A 21 12.54 19.53 13.16
N TYR A 22 13.00 19.77 11.94
CA TYR A 22 14.37 19.52 11.53
C TYR A 22 14.99 20.81 11.00
N LYS A 23 16.28 21.00 11.27
CA LYS A 23 17.04 22.15 10.77
C LYS A 23 18.02 21.69 9.70
N VAL A 24 17.93 22.29 8.52
CA VAL A 24 18.95 22.13 7.47
C VAL A 24 20.17 22.95 7.88
N GLN A 25 21.33 22.30 7.97
CA GLN A 25 22.59 22.94 8.30
C GLN A 25 23.63 22.59 7.26
N GLN A 26 24.42 23.58 6.83
CA GLN A 26 25.54 23.34 5.95
C GLN A 26 26.67 22.67 6.75
N THR A 27 27.15 21.53 6.26
CA THR A 27 28.26 20.77 6.84
C THR A 27 29.22 20.34 5.73
N LYS A 28 30.39 19.80 6.08
CA LYS A 28 31.30 19.22 5.09
C LYS A 28 30.64 17.99 4.46
N THR A 29 30.64 17.92 3.13
CA THR A 29 30.09 16.79 2.39
C THR A 29 30.76 15.49 2.83
N THR A 30 29.94 14.56 3.33
CA THR A 30 30.38 13.20 3.68
C THR A 30 29.70 12.23 2.72
N ILE A 31 30.46 11.26 2.20
CA ILE A 31 29.88 10.20 1.36
C ILE A 31 29.01 9.31 2.25
N ILE A 32 27.70 9.36 2.07
CA ILE A 32 26.75 8.49 2.74
C ILE A 32 26.57 7.24 1.88
N LYS A 33 26.89 6.06 2.42
CA LYS A 33 26.52 4.79 1.80
C LYS A 33 25.04 4.52 2.04
N GLY A 34 24.33 4.06 1.02
CA GLY A 34 22.91 3.76 1.12
C GLY A 34 22.43 3.06 -0.15
N ALA A 35 21.19 3.36 -0.55
CA ALA A 35 20.62 2.82 -1.76
C ALA A 35 21.46 3.22 -2.99
N ALA A 36 21.56 2.32 -3.96
CA ALA A 36 22.24 2.57 -5.22
C ALA A 36 21.62 1.75 -6.35
N ALA A 37 21.56 2.33 -7.54
CA ALA A 37 21.34 1.60 -8.78
C ALA A 37 22.49 1.74 -9.77
N ALA A 38 22.69 0.70 -10.57
CA ALA A 38 23.64 0.68 -11.67
C ALA A 38 23.12 -0.16 -12.83
N ALA A 39 23.46 0.24 -14.05
CA ALA A 39 23.36 -0.62 -15.22
C ALA A 39 24.45 -1.72 -15.13
N LEU A 40 24.09 -2.94 -15.51
CA LEU A 40 24.98 -4.09 -15.59
C LEU A 40 25.50 -4.26 -17.03
N THR A 41 26.63 -4.97 -17.17
CA THR A 41 27.25 -5.24 -18.48
C THR A 41 26.37 -6.07 -19.42
N ASN A 42 25.39 -6.80 -18.88
CA ASN A 42 24.42 -7.58 -19.65
C ASN A 42 23.14 -6.79 -19.99
N GLY A 43 23.16 -5.46 -19.87
CA GLY A 43 22.03 -4.59 -20.19
C GLY A 43 20.93 -4.52 -19.12
N LYS A 44 20.98 -5.34 -18.07
CA LYS A 44 20.03 -5.29 -16.94
C LYS A 44 20.38 -4.16 -15.98
N TYR A 45 19.47 -3.85 -15.07
CA TYR A 45 19.71 -2.87 -14.00
C TYR A 45 19.67 -3.55 -12.65
N LYS A 46 20.61 -3.19 -11.77
CA LYS A 46 20.66 -3.69 -10.40
C LYS A 46 20.34 -2.56 -9.44
N VAL A 47 19.47 -2.81 -8.47
CA VAL A 47 19.22 -1.94 -7.33
C VAL A 47 19.67 -2.65 -6.06
N GLU A 48 20.36 -1.92 -5.19
CA GLU A 48 20.79 -2.35 -3.86
C GLU A 48 20.27 -1.36 -2.82
N THR A 49 19.62 -1.86 -1.77
CA THR A 49 19.31 -1.10 -0.54
C THR A 49 19.94 -1.81 0.66
N ASP A 50 19.62 -1.49 1.90
CA ASP A 50 19.90 -2.36 3.05
C ASP A 50 19.05 -3.64 3.06
N LEU A 51 17.82 -3.58 2.54
CA LEU A 51 16.85 -4.67 2.61
C LEU A 51 16.84 -5.56 1.38
N TYR A 52 17.14 -5.00 0.19
CA TYR A 52 16.89 -5.69 -1.08
C TYR A 52 18.09 -5.65 -2.02
N THR A 53 18.20 -6.72 -2.80
CA THR A 53 18.91 -6.74 -4.08
C THR A 53 17.88 -7.04 -5.17
N VAL A 54 17.76 -6.16 -6.16
CA VAL A 54 16.73 -6.24 -7.21
C VAL A 54 17.39 -6.19 -8.58
N VAL A 55 16.91 -7.01 -9.52
CA VAL A 55 17.35 -6.99 -10.91
C VAL A 55 16.16 -6.68 -11.82
N ILE A 56 16.29 -5.65 -12.64
CA ILE A 56 15.30 -5.23 -13.64
C ILE A 56 15.80 -5.65 -15.02
N ASN A 57 14.91 -6.24 -15.83
CA ASN A 57 15.24 -6.74 -17.16
C ASN A 57 14.54 -5.91 -18.26
N PRO A 58 15.27 -5.00 -18.93
CA PRO A 58 14.74 -4.21 -20.04
C PRO A 58 14.26 -5.04 -21.22
N GLU A 59 14.90 -6.17 -21.54
CA GLU A 59 14.53 -7.04 -22.67
C GLU A 59 13.15 -7.70 -22.49
N LYS A 60 12.67 -7.75 -21.25
CA LYS A 60 11.34 -8.29 -20.88
C LYS A 60 10.47 -7.19 -20.29
N GLY A 61 10.26 -6.12 -21.04
CA GLY A 61 9.34 -5.04 -20.66
C GLY A 61 9.76 -4.21 -19.45
N GLY A 62 10.99 -4.35 -18.95
CA GLY A 62 11.44 -3.75 -17.70
C GLY A 62 10.86 -4.42 -16.44
N THR A 63 10.53 -5.70 -16.54
CA THR A 63 10.05 -6.53 -15.42
C THR A 63 11.12 -6.73 -14.34
N ILE A 64 10.69 -7.08 -13.13
CA ILE A 64 11.58 -7.42 -12.02
C ILE A 64 11.95 -8.90 -12.16
N GLU A 65 13.18 -9.19 -12.58
CA GLU A 65 13.64 -10.56 -12.76
C GLU A 65 14.02 -11.25 -11.43
N SER A 66 14.43 -10.45 -10.43
CA SER A 66 14.85 -10.96 -9.12
C SER A 66 14.57 -9.91 -8.05
N LEU A 67 14.05 -10.36 -6.91
CA LEU A 67 13.83 -9.57 -5.70
C LEU A 67 14.27 -10.40 -4.49
N VAL A 68 15.52 -10.20 -4.08
CA VAL A 68 16.12 -10.89 -2.94
C VAL A 68 16.01 -10.01 -1.70
N ALA A 69 15.34 -10.51 -0.66
CA ALA A 69 15.24 -9.86 0.64
C ALA A 69 16.37 -10.31 1.57
N LYS A 70 17.36 -9.43 1.77
CA LYS A 70 18.63 -9.72 2.46
C LYS A 70 18.43 -10.03 3.94
N THR A 71 17.54 -9.31 4.59
CA THR A 71 17.22 -9.49 6.02
C THR A 71 16.25 -10.63 6.28
N LEU A 72 15.69 -11.24 5.23
CA LEU A 72 14.75 -12.38 5.32
C LEU A 72 15.44 -13.70 4.91
N GLY A 73 16.72 -13.85 5.28
CA GLY A 73 17.50 -15.04 4.94
C GLY A 73 17.88 -15.12 3.45
N ASN A 74 18.04 -13.97 2.78
CA ASN A 74 18.26 -13.88 1.33
C ASN A 74 17.18 -14.59 0.50
N LYS A 75 15.92 -14.54 0.97
CA LYS A 75 14.79 -15.12 0.24
C LYS A 75 14.60 -14.41 -1.10
N GLU A 76 14.63 -15.18 -2.19
CA GLU A 76 14.16 -14.76 -3.51
C GLU A 76 12.63 -14.84 -3.55
N PHE A 77 11.96 -13.72 -3.81
CA PHE A 77 10.49 -13.63 -3.87
C PHE A 77 9.93 -13.83 -5.28
N VAL A 78 10.72 -13.65 -6.33
CA VAL A 78 10.26 -13.86 -7.71
C VAL A 78 10.30 -15.35 -8.06
N ASP A 79 9.18 -15.91 -8.52
CA ASP A 79 9.17 -17.22 -9.18
C ASP A 79 9.70 -17.08 -10.61
N LYS A 80 11.01 -17.30 -10.76
CA LYS A 80 11.72 -17.18 -12.04
C LYS A 80 11.32 -18.23 -13.06
N ASN A 81 10.70 -19.33 -12.63
CA ASN A 81 10.26 -20.41 -13.50
C ASN A 81 8.86 -20.18 -14.06
N ASN A 82 8.15 -19.15 -13.58
CA ASN A 82 6.84 -18.83 -14.10
C ASN A 82 6.91 -18.31 -15.55
N GLU A 83 5.94 -18.71 -16.36
CA GLU A 83 5.79 -18.21 -17.72
C GLU A 83 5.57 -16.69 -17.70
N ARG A 84 4.71 -16.23 -16.79
CA ARG A 84 4.43 -14.81 -16.51
C ARG A 84 5.61 -14.16 -15.80
N LYS A 85 5.83 -12.87 -16.04
CA LYS A 85 6.95 -12.12 -15.45
C LYS A 85 6.48 -11.22 -14.32
N PHE A 86 7.36 -11.03 -13.33
CA PHE A 86 7.03 -10.24 -12.15
C PHE A 86 7.02 -8.75 -12.47
N ASN A 87 5.93 -8.10 -12.09
CA ASN A 87 5.58 -6.73 -12.45
C ASN A 87 5.34 -6.52 -13.96
N GLU A 88 4.98 -7.56 -14.71
CA GLU A 88 4.50 -7.36 -16.09
C GLU A 88 3.08 -6.82 -16.10
N LEU A 89 2.74 -6.03 -17.12
CA LEU A 89 1.36 -5.79 -17.55
C LEU A 89 0.93 -6.90 -18.51
N ARG A 90 -0.27 -7.47 -18.33
CA ARG A 90 -0.83 -8.49 -19.21
C ARG A 90 -2.36 -8.42 -19.24
N GLY A 91 -2.98 -8.52 -20.41
CA GLY A 91 -4.44 -8.54 -20.54
C GLY A 91 -4.90 -9.02 -21.91
N ASP A 92 -6.19 -9.35 -22.05
CA ASP A 92 -6.83 -9.71 -23.32
C ASP A 92 -7.28 -8.44 -24.03
N PHE A 93 -6.55 -8.05 -25.08
CA PHE A 93 -6.94 -6.99 -25.99
C PHE A 93 -7.80 -7.61 -27.10
N PHE A 94 -9.08 -7.87 -26.80
CA PHE A 94 -9.94 -8.71 -27.64
C PHE A 94 -10.19 -8.21 -29.07
N LYS A 95 -9.83 -6.96 -29.38
CA LYS A 95 -9.86 -6.40 -30.75
C LYS A 95 -8.52 -6.51 -31.48
N ASP A 96 -7.46 -6.87 -30.78
CA ASP A 96 -6.07 -6.93 -31.23
C ASP A 96 -5.50 -8.36 -31.09
N GLY A 97 -6.32 -9.38 -31.33
CA GLY A 97 -5.84 -10.77 -31.41
C GLY A 97 -5.64 -11.50 -30.09
N GLY A 98 -6.10 -10.95 -28.96
CA GLY A 98 -6.16 -11.68 -27.69
C GLY A 98 -5.16 -11.16 -26.65
N PHE A 99 -4.49 -12.08 -25.94
CA PHE A 99 -3.59 -11.73 -24.85
C PHE A 99 -2.27 -11.10 -25.33
N HIS A 100 -1.91 -9.99 -24.70
CA HIS A 100 -0.60 -9.33 -24.85
C HIS A 100 0.07 -9.14 -23.50
N SER A 101 1.40 -9.17 -23.47
CA SER A 101 2.22 -8.80 -22.31
C SER A 101 3.16 -7.65 -22.64
N SER A 102 3.37 -6.77 -21.68
CA SER A 102 4.49 -5.81 -21.71
C SER A 102 5.86 -6.48 -21.81
N ALA A 103 5.98 -7.75 -21.39
CA ALA A 103 7.22 -8.52 -21.45
C ALA A 103 7.54 -9.08 -22.86
N ASP A 104 6.62 -8.93 -23.82
CA ASP A 104 6.80 -9.38 -25.21
C ASP A 104 7.77 -8.48 -25.99
N GLN A 105 8.00 -7.25 -25.51
CA GLN A 105 8.88 -6.26 -26.13
C GLN A 105 9.88 -5.69 -25.12
N ALA A 106 11.01 -5.22 -25.62
CA ALA A 106 11.97 -4.52 -24.79
C ALA A 106 11.42 -3.13 -24.37
N ALA A 107 11.70 -2.74 -23.13
CA ALA A 107 11.43 -1.41 -22.59
C ALA A 107 12.73 -0.60 -22.46
N THR A 108 12.59 0.72 -22.44
CA THR A 108 13.67 1.62 -22.03
C THR A 108 13.65 1.75 -20.51
N VAL A 109 14.79 1.49 -19.86
CA VAL A 109 14.96 1.68 -18.41
C VAL A 109 16.00 2.77 -18.17
N SER A 110 15.66 3.73 -17.32
CA SER A 110 16.53 4.85 -16.95
C SER A 110 16.56 5.03 -15.43
N ILE A 111 17.73 5.25 -14.85
CA ILE A 111 17.85 5.66 -13.44
C ILE A 111 17.57 7.16 -13.37
N ILE A 112 16.45 7.56 -12.76
CA ILE A 112 16.01 8.96 -12.69
C ILE A 112 16.30 9.60 -11.32
N GLU A 113 16.59 8.79 -10.30
CA GLU A 113 17.07 9.22 -8.98
C GLU A 113 18.05 8.16 -8.48
N ASN A 114 19.26 8.58 -8.05
CA ASN A 114 20.29 7.66 -7.55
C ASN A 114 20.98 8.24 -6.30
N GLY A 115 20.19 8.46 -5.24
CA GLY A 115 20.69 8.97 -3.97
C GLY A 115 20.79 7.88 -2.90
N PRO A 116 21.62 8.06 -1.86
CA PRO A 116 21.77 7.07 -0.81
C PRO A 116 20.50 6.86 0.04
N ALA A 117 19.58 7.84 0.05
CA ALA A 117 18.30 7.71 0.74
C ALA A 117 17.24 6.98 -0.11
N ARG A 118 17.30 7.14 -1.44
CA ARG A 118 16.33 6.54 -2.36
C ARG A 118 16.87 6.50 -3.78
N VAL A 119 16.47 5.45 -4.47
CA VAL A 119 16.72 5.25 -5.88
C VAL A 119 15.37 5.12 -6.60
N LYS A 120 15.31 5.68 -7.82
CA LYS A 120 14.15 5.52 -8.72
C LYS A 120 14.59 5.13 -10.12
N LEU A 121 13.90 4.14 -10.67
CA LEU A 121 14.04 3.72 -12.05
C LEU A 121 12.74 4.02 -12.79
N GLN A 122 12.85 4.61 -13.99
CA GLN A 122 11.75 4.78 -14.92
C GLN A 122 11.84 3.69 -15.98
N VAL A 123 10.75 2.96 -16.15
CA VAL A 123 10.55 1.99 -17.24
C VAL A 123 9.55 2.60 -18.21
N LYS A 124 9.90 2.68 -19.49
CA LYS A 124 9.03 3.12 -20.58
C LYS A 124 8.90 1.99 -21.60
N GLY A 125 7.68 1.51 -21.81
CA GLY A 125 7.39 0.41 -22.71
C GLY A 125 6.06 0.59 -23.42
N VAL A 126 5.62 -0.47 -24.09
CA VAL A 126 4.36 -0.52 -24.82
C VAL A 126 3.68 -1.86 -24.53
N ILE A 127 2.35 -1.87 -24.42
CA ILE A 127 1.53 -3.08 -24.38
C ILE A 127 0.39 -2.94 -25.38
N SER A 128 0.30 -3.84 -26.38
CA SER A 128 -0.71 -3.76 -27.47
C SER A 128 -0.83 -2.34 -28.07
N GLY A 129 0.32 -1.74 -28.42
CA GLY A 129 0.40 -0.38 -28.98
C GLY A 129 0.12 0.76 -27.98
N GLN A 130 -0.18 0.47 -26.71
CA GLN A 130 -0.45 1.46 -25.66
C GLN A 130 0.84 1.79 -24.90
N PRO A 131 1.37 3.03 -24.97
CA PRO A 131 2.53 3.43 -24.18
C PRO A 131 2.25 3.38 -22.68
N PHE A 132 3.21 2.90 -21.91
CA PHE A 132 3.18 2.99 -20.45
C PHE A 132 4.50 3.50 -19.89
N THR A 133 4.41 4.13 -18.73
CA THR A 133 5.54 4.49 -17.88
C THR A 133 5.33 3.89 -16.51
N GLN A 134 6.33 3.19 -15.98
CA GLN A 134 6.39 2.78 -14.58
C GLN A 134 7.55 3.47 -13.87
N ILE A 135 7.36 3.90 -12.62
CA ILE A 135 8.42 4.40 -11.75
C ILE A 135 8.54 3.44 -10.56
N LEU A 136 9.69 2.78 -10.45
CA LEU A 136 10.03 1.88 -9.35
C LEU A 136 10.89 2.65 -8.34
N SER A 137 10.42 2.79 -7.11
CA SER A 137 11.13 3.52 -6.05
C SER A 137 11.56 2.60 -4.91
N PHE A 138 12.84 2.68 -4.56
CA PHE A 138 13.46 1.89 -3.50
C PHE A 138 14.07 2.84 -2.47
N THR A 139 13.49 2.89 -1.27
CA THR A 139 13.92 3.79 -0.19
C THR A 139 14.74 3.03 0.84
N GLN A 140 15.89 3.59 1.23
CA GLN A 140 16.78 2.99 2.23
C GLN A 140 16.06 2.85 3.58
N GLY A 141 16.08 1.65 4.16
CA GLY A 141 15.41 1.34 5.44
C GLY A 141 13.90 1.17 5.36
N GLN A 142 13.28 1.27 4.18
CA GLN A 142 11.85 1.09 3.98
C GLN A 142 11.57 -0.30 3.38
N LYS A 143 10.71 -1.10 4.04
CA LYS A 143 10.32 -2.43 3.55
C LYS A 143 9.51 -2.34 2.25
N ARG A 144 8.67 -1.32 2.15
CA ARG A 144 7.78 -1.11 1.02
C ARG A 144 8.56 -0.64 -0.21
N ILE A 145 8.34 -1.32 -1.33
CA ILE A 145 8.80 -0.94 -2.67
C ILE A 145 7.62 -0.24 -3.34
N ASP A 146 7.78 1.04 -3.70
CA ASP A 146 6.70 1.85 -4.28
C ASP A 146 6.75 1.79 -5.81
N LEU A 147 5.59 1.59 -6.44
CA LEU A 147 5.41 1.56 -7.89
C LEU A 147 4.33 2.57 -8.29
N HIS A 148 4.66 3.43 -9.24
CA HIS A 148 3.69 4.26 -9.95
C HIS A 148 3.59 3.76 -11.38
N LEU A 149 2.37 3.53 -11.86
CA LEU A 149 2.07 3.17 -13.24
C LEU A 149 1.29 4.30 -13.88
N LYS A 150 1.66 4.65 -15.12
CA LYS A 150 0.89 5.48 -16.03
C LYS A 150 0.74 4.78 -17.36
N ILE A 151 -0.47 4.70 -17.89
CA ILE A 151 -0.75 4.22 -19.25
C ILE A 151 -1.39 5.34 -20.05
N ASP A 152 -0.76 5.71 -21.16
CA ASP A 152 -1.22 6.76 -22.06
C ASP A 152 -1.99 6.14 -23.24
N TRP A 153 -3.30 5.94 -23.06
CA TRP A 153 -4.15 5.24 -24.03
C TRP A 153 -4.20 5.92 -25.41
N GLN A 154 -3.95 5.14 -26.45
CA GLN A 154 -4.14 5.48 -27.85
C GLN A 154 -5.55 5.04 -28.28
N GLY A 155 -6.51 5.96 -28.15
CA GLY A 155 -7.94 5.65 -28.31
C GLY A 155 -8.48 4.91 -27.09
N SER A 156 -9.44 4.00 -27.30
CA SER A 156 -10.01 3.15 -26.24
C SER A 156 -9.92 1.69 -26.68
N PRO A 157 -8.80 1.00 -26.40
CA PRO A 157 -8.66 -0.42 -26.75
C PRO A 157 -9.74 -1.24 -26.05
N GLY A 158 -10.23 -2.30 -26.71
CA GLY A 158 -11.08 -3.28 -26.05
C GLY A 158 -10.22 -4.18 -25.18
N ILE A 159 -10.47 -4.19 -23.87
CA ILE A 159 -9.69 -4.94 -22.88
C ILE A 159 -10.63 -5.75 -22.00
N GLY A 160 -10.45 -7.07 -21.95
CA GLY A 160 -11.28 -8.01 -21.18
C GLY A 160 -11.77 -9.19 -22.01
N ASN A 161 -12.73 -9.95 -21.47
CA ASN A 161 -13.25 -11.12 -22.15
C ASN A 161 -13.99 -10.73 -23.47
N PRO A 162 -13.76 -11.43 -24.60
CA PRO A 162 -14.43 -11.12 -25.88
C PRO A 162 -15.93 -11.42 -25.91
N TYR A 163 -16.45 -12.17 -24.93
CA TYR A 163 -17.83 -12.63 -24.88
C TYR A 163 -18.85 -11.48 -24.99
N ALA A 164 -19.78 -11.59 -25.94
CA ALA A 164 -20.93 -10.70 -26.10
C ALA A 164 -20.61 -9.19 -26.16
N GLN A 165 -19.38 -8.80 -26.54
CA GLN A 165 -18.95 -7.39 -26.60
C GLN A 165 -19.73 -6.55 -27.65
N ALA A 166 -20.26 -7.19 -28.69
CA ALA A 166 -21.04 -6.55 -29.76
C ALA A 166 -22.54 -6.93 -29.72
N GLU A 167 -22.95 -7.73 -28.74
CA GLU A 167 -24.33 -8.19 -28.61
C GLU A 167 -25.15 -7.21 -27.77
N LYS A 168 -26.48 -7.30 -27.88
CA LYS A 168 -27.37 -6.56 -26.98
C LYS A 168 -27.17 -7.10 -25.56
N PHE A 169 -26.85 -6.22 -24.62
CA PHE A 169 -26.74 -6.59 -23.22
C PHE A 169 -28.05 -7.23 -22.73
N GLU A 170 -27.96 -8.49 -22.28
CA GLU A 170 -29.10 -9.16 -21.64
C GLU A 170 -28.95 -9.19 -20.12
N PRO A 171 -29.78 -8.45 -19.35
CA PRO A 171 -29.66 -8.35 -17.90
C PRO A 171 -29.72 -9.70 -17.20
N THR A 172 -30.56 -10.62 -17.69
CA THR A 172 -30.80 -11.94 -17.09
C THR A 172 -29.74 -12.99 -17.44
N SER A 173 -28.83 -12.71 -18.40
CA SER A 173 -27.73 -13.63 -18.71
C SER A 173 -26.84 -13.81 -17.49
N LEU A 174 -26.59 -15.07 -17.12
CA LEU A 174 -25.68 -15.39 -16.02
C LEU A 174 -24.23 -15.03 -16.35
N LYS A 175 -23.82 -15.15 -17.62
CA LYS A 175 -22.48 -14.82 -18.09
C LYS A 175 -22.38 -13.37 -18.54
N LYS A 176 -21.31 -12.68 -18.13
CA LYS A 176 -21.01 -11.29 -18.55
C LYS A 176 -19.55 -11.14 -18.96
N ALA A 177 -19.28 -10.22 -19.89
CA ALA A 177 -17.94 -9.93 -20.41
C ALA A 177 -16.96 -9.36 -19.36
N PHE A 178 -17.48 -8.74 -18.29
CA PHE A 178 -16.69 -8.02 -17.29
C PHE A 178 -16.46 -8.80 -15.98
N TYR A 179 -16.83 -10.08 -15.93
CA TYR A 179 -16.69 -10.90 -14.71
C TYR A 179 -15.29 -11.50 -14.53
N ASP A 180 -14.73 -12.10 -15.57
CA ASP A 180 -13.45 -12.80 -15.43
C ASP A 180 -12.28 -11.83 -15.43
N ASP A 181 -11.68 -11.62 -14.26
CA ASP A 181 -10.55 -10.71 -14.11
C ASP A 181 -9.28 -11.18 -14.82
N ARG A 182 -9.17 -12.48 -15.16
CA ARG A 182 -7.97 -13.00 -15.85
C ARG A 182 -7.76 -12.38 -17.23
N ASP A 183 -8.85 -11.93 -17.84
CA ASP A 183 -8.87 -11.36 -19.19
C ASP A 183 -8.70 -9.84 -19.16
N LYS A 184 -8.87 -9.20 -17.99
CA LYS A 184 -8.66 -7.76 -17.82
C LYS A 184 -7.17 -7.41 -17.93
N LEU A 185 -6.86 -6.13 -18.02
CA LEU A 185 -5.47 -5.70 -17.90
C LEU A 185 -5.05 -5.79 -16.42
N LEU A 186 -4.05 -6.64 -16.17
CA LEU A 186 -3.49 -6.90 -14.86
C LEU A 186 -2.02 -6.45 -14.81
N THR A 187 -1.54 -6.07 -13.64
CA THR A 187 -0.13 -6.25 -13.31
C THR A 187 0.05 -7.51 -12.46
N LEU A 188 1.06 -8.34 -12.76
CA LEU A 188 1.19 -9.70 -12.23
C LEU A 188 2.45 -9.91 -11.38
N PHE A 189 2.31 -10.73 -10.33
CA PHE A 189 3.35 -11.00 -9.34
C PHE A 189 3.43 -12.51 -9.06
N PRO A 190 4.10 -13.29 -9.92
CA PRO A 190 4.38 -14.70 -9.66
C PRO A 190 5.39 -14.84 -8.51
N LEU A 191 4.88 -15.29 -7.36
CA LEU A 191 5.62 -15.37 -6.11
C LEU A 191 6.24 -16.75 -5.91
N ASN A 192 7.53 -16.78 -5.56
CA ASN A 192 8.23 -17.98 -5.13
C ASN A 192 7.84 -18.34 -3.67
N LEU A 193 6.55 -18.58 -3.45
CA LEU A 193 5.97 -18.96 -2.16
C LEU A 193 5.18 -20.26 -2.38
N PRO A 194 5.56 -21.38 -1.73
CA PRO A 194 4.84 -22.63 -1.89
C PRO A 194 3.52 -22.62 -1.13
N SER A 195 2.50 -23.31 -1.65
CA SER A 195 1.22 -23.57 -0.96
C SER A 195 0.55 -22.31 -0.42
N GLN A 196 0.37 -21.32 -1.30
CA GLN A 196 -0.03 -19.96 -0.95
C GLN A 196 -1.40 -19.88 -0.27
N LYS A 197 -1.48 -19.03 0.75
CA LYS A 197 -2.69 -18.54 1.42
C LYS A 197 -2.87 -17.06 1.12
N VAL A 198 -4.12 -16.61 1.04
CA VAL A 198 -4.46 -15.22 0.73
C VAL A 198 -5.21 -14.58 1.90
N TYR A 199 -4.75 -13.41 2.34
CA TYR A 199 -5.39 -12.59 3.36
C TYR A 199 -5.76 -11.23 2.76
N LYS A 200 -6.95 -10.74 3.08
CA LYS A 200 -7.52 -9.57 2.40
C LYS A 200 -7.98 -8.54 3.40
N ASN A 201 -7.60 -7.30 3.15
CA ASN A 201 -8.13 -6.18 3.89
C ASN A 201 -9.64 -6.04 3.68
N ALA A 202 -10.36 -5.84 4.77
CA ALA A 202 -11.78 -5.50 4.80
C ALA A 202 -12.00 -4.33 5.77
N PRO A 203 -13.17 -3.66 5.73
CA PRO A 203 -13.48 -2.60 6.68
C PRO A 203 -13.38 -3.09 8.13
N PHE A 204 -12.33 -2.66 8.83
CA PHE A 204 -12.01 -3.06 10.20
C PHE A 204 -11.87 -4.58 10.43
N ASP A 205 -11.41 -5.32 9.42
CA ASP A 205 -11.19 -6.76 9.51
C ASP A 205 -10.15 -7.23 8.48
N VAL A 206 -9.63 -8.45 8.65
CA VAL A 206 -8.83 -9.16 7.65
C VAL A 206 -9.34 -10.57 7.48
N THR A 207 -9.74 -10.91 6.25
CA THR A 207 -10.29 -12.22 5.92
C THR A 207 -9.26 -13.10 5.23
N GLU A 208 -9.03 -14.30 5.76
CA GLU A 208 -8.34 -15.38 5.03
C GLU A 208 -9.28 -15.96 3.95
N SER A 209 -8.87 -15.92 2.70
CA SER A 209 -9.61 -16.52 1.59
C SER A 209 -9.54 -18.05 1.69
N LYS A 210 -10.70 -18.71 1.58
CA LYS A 210 -10.83 -20.18 1.44
C LYS A 210 -11.15 -20.61 0.01
N LEU A 211 -11.00 -19.70 -0.95
CA LEU A 211 -11.26 -19.95 -2.36
C LEU A 211 -10.01 -20.55 -3.01
N ASP A 212 -10.18 -21.54 -3.89
CA ASP A 212 -9.08 -22.09 -4.71
C ASP A 212 -8.57 -21.08 -5.75
N ASN A 213 -9.43 -20.14 -6.15
CA ASN A 213 -9.11 -19.01 -7.03
C ASN A 213 -10.17 -17.90 -6.92
N THR A 214 -9.88 -16.72 -7.45
CA THR A 214 -10.77 -15.55 -7.39
C THR A 214 -11.64 -15.35 -8.63
N PHE A 215 -11.54 -16.24 -9.62
CA PHE A 215 -12.14 -16.06 -10.94
C PHE A 215 -13.57 -16.59 -10.99
N PHE A 216 -14.42 -15.88 -11.71
CA PHE A 216 -15.77 -16.30 -12.06
C PHE A 216 -16.17 -15.67 -13.38
N ASP A 217 -16.95 -16.39 -14.17
CA ASP A 217 -17.51 -15.90 -15.44
C ASP A 217 -19.05 -15.93 -15.43
N SER A 218 -19.66 -16.29 -14.30
CA SER A 218 -21.11 -16.39 -14.12
C SER A 218 -21.56 -15.76 -12.79
N TRP A 219 -22.72 -15.09 -12.80
CA TRP A 219 -23.28 -14.37 -11.65
C TRP A 219 -23.57 -15.28 -10.45
N ASP A 220 -24.03 -16.50 -10.69
CA ASP A 220 -24.32 -17.51 -9.66
C ASP A 220 -23.07 -18.19 -9.08
N ASN A 221 -21.87 -17.80 -9.55
CA ASN A 221 -20.59 -18.29 -9.06
C ASN A 221 -19.66 -17.15 -8.61
N ILE A 222 -20.22 -16.00 -8.20
CA ILE A 222 -19.44 -14.84 -7.76
C ILE A 222 -18.51 -15.21 -6.61
N LYS A 223 -17.27 -14.74 -6.71
CA LYS A 223 -16.24 -14.87 -5.69
C LYS A 223 -15.77 -13.50 -5.26
N ASN A 224 -15.36 -13.37 -4.00
CA ASN A 224 -14.79 -12.13 -3.51
C ASN A 224 -13.37 -11.94 -4.07
N ASN A 225 -13.27 -11.03 -5.03
CA ASN A 225 -12.05 -10.62 -5.73
C ASN A 225 -11.74 -9.13 -5.52
N VAL A 226 -12.41 -8.43 -4.59
CA VAL A 226 -12.22 -6.99 -4.35
C VAL A 226 -11.02 -6.77 -3.44
N VAL A 227 -10.19 -5.78 -3.77
CA VAL A 227 -9.15 -5.24 -2.89
C VAL A 227 -9.59 -3.86 -2.39
N LEU A 228 -9.59 -3.68 -1.06
CA LEU A 228 -9.87 -2.39 -0.43
C LEU A 228 -8.61 -1.52 -0.45
N ASN A 229 -7.60 -1.92 0.33
CA ASN A 229 -6.30 -1.24 0.41
C ASN A 229 -5.12 -2.17 0.10
N TRP A 230 -5.23 -3.45 0.49
CA TRP A 230 -4.17 -4.43 0.29
C TRP A 230 -4.69 -5.86 0.30
N VAL A 231 -3.90 -6.73 -0.33
CA VAL A 231 -4.01 -8.19 -0.28
C VAL A 231 -2.63 -8.76 0.03
N ASP A 232 -2.60 -9.79 0.86
CA ASP A 232 -1.37 -10.47 1.29
C ASP A 232 -1.39 -11.92 0.85
N VAL A 233 -0.26 -12.37 0.28
CA VAL A 233 -0.04 -13.76 -0.08
C VAL A 233 1.08 -14.30 0.78
N THR A 234 0.75 -15.25 1.65
CA THR A 234 1.70 -15.90 2.57
C THR A 234 1.88 -17.37 2.17
N ASP A 235 3.09 -17.92 2.33
CA ASP A 235 3.33 -19.34 2.07
C ASP A 235 2.56 -20.27 3.02
N GLY A 236 2.49 -21.55 2.64
CA GLY A 236 1.75 -22.57 3.40
C GLY A 236 2.21 -22.72 4.85
N ALA A 237 3.48 -22.42 5.12
CA ALA A 237 4.12 -22.57 6.42
C ALA A 237 4.06 -21.29 7.28
N ASP A 238 3.37 -20.23 6.82
CA ASP A 238 3.36 -18.92 7.47
C ASP A 238 4.77 -18.33 7.68
N SER A 239 5.74 -18.70 6.84
CA SER A 239 7.15 -18.31 7.00
C SER A 239 7.46 -17.00 6.29
N TYR A 240 7.01 -16.85 5.04
CA TYR A 240 7.19 -15.65 4.24
C TYR A 240 5.91 -15.25 3.54
N GLY A 241 5.76 -13.94 3.31
CA GLY A 241 4.66 -13.41 2.51
C GLY A 241 5.03 -12.16 1.73
N MET A 242 4.14 -11.79 0.82
CA MET A 242 4.18 -10.56 0.05
C MET A 242 2.84 -9.87 0.16
N ALA A 243 2.83 -8.67 0.73
CA ALA A 243 1.68 -7.80 0.67
C ALA A 243 1.74 -6.91 -0.58
N MET A 244 0.62 -6.77 -1.26
CA MET A 244 0.39 -5.83 -2.35
C MET A 244 -0.61 -4.78 -1.89
N LEU A 245 -0.18 -3.53 -1.88
CA LEU A 245 -0.96 -2.36 -1.49
C LEU A 245 -1.39 -1.61 -2.76
N THR A 246 -2.52 -0.91 -2.70
CA THR A 246 -3.06 -0.11 -3.81
C THR A 246 -3.78 1.11 -3.26
N ASP A 247 -3.67 2.24 -3.96
CA ASP A 247 -4.44 3.46 -3.67
C ASP A 247 -5.83 3.47 -4.32
N HIS A 248 -6.15 2.43 -5.09
CA HIS A 248 -7.48 2.23 -5.70
C HIS A 248 -8.20 1.04 -5.09
N THR A 249 -9.51 1.20 -4.86
CA THR A 249 -10.42 0.07 -4.71
C THR A 249 -10.67 -0.55 -6.08
N THR A 250 -10.15 -1.76 -6.28
CA THR A 250 -10.22 -2.51 -7.55
C THR A 250 -10.37 -4.00 -7.26
N ASN A 251 -9.98 -4.87 -8.19
CA ASN A 251 -9.95 -6.30 -8.03
C ASN A 251 -8.51 -6.84 -7.95
N TYR A 252 -8.38 -8.03 -7.36
CA TYR A 252 -7.16 -8.81 -7.38
C TYR A 252 -7.43 -10.20 -7.97
N THR A 253 -6.40 -10.74 -8.62
CA THR A 253 -6.39 -12.10 -9.15
C THR A 253 -5.50 -12.99 -8.31
N HIS A 254 -5.92 -14.23 -8.08
CA HIS A 254 -5.10 -15.28 -7.48
C HIS A 254 -5.73 -16.65 -7.73
N GLY A 255 -4.92 -17.67 -7.94
CA GLY A 255 -5.32 -19.07 -7.92
C GLY A 255 -4.10 -20.00 -7.89
N LYS A 256 -4.33 -21.31 -7.73
CA LYS A 256 -3.23 -22.30 -7.68
C LYS A 256 -2.21 -22.16 -8.82
N ASP A 257 -2.71 -21.97 -10.05
CA ASP A 257 -1.90 -21.87 -11.27
C ASP A 257 -1.96 -20.45 -11.89
N PHE A 258 -2.34 -19.45 -11.09
CA PHE A 258 -2.47 -18.07 -11.54
C PHE A 258 -1.92 -17.12 -10.46
N PRO A 259 -0.92 -16.29 -10.78
CA PRO A 259 -0.22 -15.50 -9.78
C PRO A 259 -1.13 -14.45 -9.13
N LEU A 260 -0.64 -13.86 -8.04
CA LEU A 260 -1.22 -12.63 -7.54
C LEU A 260 -1.20 -11.58 -8.66
N GLY A 261 -2.29 -10.86 -8.86
CA GLY A 261 -2.32 -9.73 -9.76
C GLY A 261 -3.27 -8.63 -9.32
N LEU A 262 -3.03 -7.42 -9.79
CA LEU A 262 -3.83 -6.23 -9.54
C LEU A 262 -4.51 -5.79 -10.83
N THR A 263 -5.82 -5.63 -10.78
CA THR A 263 -6.60 -5.20 -11.95
C THR A 263 -6.40 -3.71 -12.21
N ILE A 264 -5.84 -3.39 -13.37
CA ILE A 264 -5.52 -2.03 -13.83
C ILE A 264 -6.68 -1.44 -14.63
N ALA A 265 -7.22 -2.20 -15.59
CA ALA A 265 -8.23 -1.67 -16.51
C ALA A 265 -9.12 -2.76 -17.13
N TYR A 266 -10.34 -2.36 -17.45
CA TYR A 266 -11.28 -3.06 -18.32
C TYR A 266 -11.92 -2.03 -19.26
N SER A 267 -12.11 -2.39 -20.53
CA SER A 267 -12.83 -1.55 -21.50
C SER A 267 -13.62 -2.41 -22.46
N GLY A 268 -14.93 -2.20 -22.47
CA GLY A 268 -15.89 -3.02 -23.18
C GLY A 268 -17.29 -2.88 -22.58
N ILE A 269 -18.22 -3.75 -23.00
CA ILE A 269 -19.59 -3.75 -22.49
C ILE A 269 -19.60 -3.99 -20.97
N GLY A 270 -20.36 -3.19 -20.25
CA GLY A 270 -20.44 -3.16 -18.80
C GLY A 270 -21.87 -3.28 -18.29
N LEU A 271 -22.06 -2.96 -17.02
CA LEU A 271 -23.39 -2.98 -16.40
C LEU A 271 -24.38 -2.10 -17.18
N TRP A 272 -25.58 -2.63 -17.36
CA TRP A 272 -26.68 -2.00 -18.10
C TRP A 272 -26.36 -1.68 -19.57
N GLY A 273 -25.44 -2.44 -20.18
CA GLY A 273 -25.05 -2.28 -21.59
C GLY A 273 -24.22 -1.03 -21.87
N ARG A 274 -23.71 -0.35 -20.83
CA ARG A 274 -22.80 0.78 -21.01
C ARG A 274 -21.47 0.27 -21.56
N ASN A 275 -20.95 0.90 -22.60
CA ASN A 275 -19.60 0.61 -23.07
C ASN A 275 -18.59 1.41 -22.25
N TYR A 276 -17.85 0.74 -21.37
CA TYR A 276 -16.79 1.36 -20.56
C TYR A 276 -15.58 1.66 -21.45
N SER A 277 -15.15 2.91 -21.47
CA SER A 277 -14.07 3.40 -22.32
C SER A 277 -12.93 4.02 -21.53
N LEU A 278 -11.74 3.99 -22.12
CA LEU A 278 -10.51 4.58 -21.59
C LEU A 278 -10.23 5.87 -22.35
N LYS A 279 -10.61 7.02 -21.78
CA LYS A 279 -10.53 8.32 -22.46
C LYS A 279 -9.25 9.11 -22.13
N TYR A 280 -8.75 8.96 -20.92
CA TYR A 280 -7.61 9.70 -20.38
C TYR A 280 -6.61 8.73 -19.76
N PRO A 281 -5.35 9.13 -19.56
CA PRO A 281 -4.36 8.26 -18.97
C PRO A 281 -4.82 7.63 -17.66
N THR A 282 -4.51 6.35 -17.49
CA THR A 282 -4.71 5.65 -16.22
C THR A 282 -3.45 5.83 -15.39
N GLU A 283 -3.58 6.32 -14.16
CA GLU A 283 -2.50 6.41 -13.20
C GLU A 283 -2.85 5.63 -11.93
N MET A 284 -1.91 4.85 -11.41
CA MET A 284 -2.14 3.99 -10.25
C MET A 284 -0.87 3.88 -9.42
N ASN A 285 -1.01 3.99 -8.10
CA ASN A 285 0.07 3.71 -7.16
C ASN A 285 -0.20 2.38 -6.47
N TYR A 286 0.81 1.53 -6.47
CA TYR A 286 0.77 0.28 -5.72
C TYR A 286 2.13 0.01 -5.12
N ALA A 287 2.16 -0.88 -4.14
CA ALA A 287 3.40 -1.18 -3.46
C ALA A 287 3.49 -2.63 -3.07
N LEU A 288 4.73 -3.11 -2.97
CA LEU A 288 5.04 -4.49 -2.62
C LEU A 288 5.83 -4.51 -1.32
N ILE A 289 5.46 -5.40 -0.40
CA ILE A 289 6.14 -5.57 0.89
C ILE A 289 6.47 -7.05 1.08
N PRO A 290 7.69 -7.48 0.74
CA PRO A 290 8.23 -8.76 1.20
C PRO A 290 8.32 -8.78 2.72
N HIS A 291 7.85 -9.85 3.36
CA HIS A 291 7.85 -9.95 4.81
C HIS A 291 8.00 -11.40 5.31
N ALA A 292 8.25 -11.53 6.61
CA ALA A 292 8.34 -12.82 7.31
C ALA A 292 7.19 -12.97 8.29
N GLY A 293 6.62 -14.17 8.36
CA GLY A 293 5.37 -14.40 9.08
C GLY A 293 4.14 -14.06 8.23
N LYS A 294 3.00 -13.94 8.91
CA LYS A 294 1.75 -13.46 8.33
C LYS A 294 1.66 -11.94 8.42
N TRP A 295 0.70 -11.38 7.67
CA TRP A 295 0.35 -9.97 7.65
C TRP A 295 0.31 -9.30 9.04
N ASP A 296 -0.23 -9.99 10.07
CA ASP A 296 -0.41 -9.47 11.42
C ASP A 296 0.90 -9.38 12.23
N LYS A 297 1.85 -10.27 11.96
CA LYS A 297 3.19 -10.22 12.55
C LYS A 297 4.09 -9.22 11.83
N SER A 298 3.80 -8.97 10.56
CA SER A 298 4.58 -8.10 9.68
C SER A 298 4.18 -6.63 9.73
N GLY A 299 3.04 -6.31 10.36
CA GLY A 299 2.57 -4.93 10.48
C GLY A 299 1.94 -4.39 9.20
N ILE A 300 1.36 -5.26 8.36
CA ILE A 300 0.88 -4.88 7.02
C ILE A 300 -0.26 -3.85 7.09
N TRP A 301 -1.10 -3.88 8.13
CA TRP A 301 -2.10 -2.83 8.31
C TRP A 301 -1.43 -1.47 8.52
N THR A 302 -0.47 -1.39 9.45
CA THR A 302 0.28 -0.17 9.72
C THR A 302 1.05 0.32 8.49
N GLU A 303 1.67 -0.59 7.72
CA GLU A 303 2.34 -0.23 6.46
C GLU A 303 1.35 0.28 5.40
N GLY A 304 0.13 -0.28 5.37
CA GLY A 304 -0.99 0.22 4.58
C GLY A 304 -1.39 1.64 4.96
N THR A 305 -1.53 1.93 6.26
CA THR A 305 -1.79 3.29 6.75
C THR A 305 -0.68 4.25 6.29
N LYS A 306 0.60 3.89 6.46
CA LYS A 306 1.75 4.72 6.01
C LYS A 306 1.79 4.94 4.50
N PHE A 307 1.19 4.06 3.71
CA PHE A 307 1.11 4.20 2.26
C PHE A 307 0.02 5.19 1.87
N ASN A 308 -1.16 5.07 2.50
CA ASN A 308 -2.31 5.93 2.24
C ASN A 308 -2.19 7.32 2.89
N GLU A 309 -1.42 7.44 3.98
CA GLU A 309 -1.22 8.66 4.75
C GLU A 309 0.28 8.99 4.85
N PRO A 310 0.92 9.40 3.73
CA PRO A 310 2.34 9.73 3.74
C PRO A 310 2.62 10.98 4.59
N MET A 311 3.80 11.03 5.20
CA MET A 311 4.25 12.21 5.93
C MET A 311 4.34 13.42 5.00
N THR A 312 3.85 14.56 5.48
CA THR A 312 3.99 15.86 4.79
C THR A 312 5.10 16.66 5.44
N ALA A 313 6.00 17.23 4.64
CA ALA A 313 7.01 18.18 5.10
C ALA A 313 6.59 19.61 4.72
N MET A 314 6.79 20.56 5.63
CA MET A 314 6.53 21.98 5.40
C MET A 314 7.73 22.80 5.86
N LEU A 315 8.11 23.80 5.06
CA LEU A 315 9.10 24.80 5.49
C LEU A 315 8.45 25.77 6.46
N MET A 316 9.12 26.03 7.57
CA MET A 316 8.70 26.97 8.59
C MET A 316 9.60 28.22 8.52
N ASP A 317 8.98 29.40 8.53
CA ASP A 317 9.66 30.70 8.53
C ASP A 317 9.75 31.27 9.95
N SER A 318 10.19 30.44 10.89
CA SER A 318 10.42 30.82 12.28
C SER A 318 11.44 29.88 12.93
N ALA A 319 12.08 30.35 14.00
CA ALA A 319 12.87 29.49 14.87
C ALA A 319 11.92 28.87 15.91
N PRO A 320 11.75 27.54 15.96
CA PRO A 320 11.00 26.90 17.03
C PRO A 320 11.73 27.13 18.36
N ALA A 321 10.98 27.17 19.46
CA ALA A 321 11.59 27.07 20.78
C ALA A 321 12.21 25.67 20.95
N ASP A 322 13.28 25.55 21.75
CA ASP A 322 13.98 24.27 21.95
C ASP A 322 13.06 23.17 22.51
N ASN A 323 12.03 23.55 23.27
CA ASN A 323 11.00 22.66 23.82
C ASN A 323 9.86 22.34 22.85
N ASP A 324 9.89 22.86 21.62
CA ASP A 324 8.86 22.71 20.59
C ASP A 324 9.40 22.05 19.29
N MET A 325 10.40 21.19 19.45
CA MET A 325 11.04 20.49 18.36
C MET A 325 10.31 19.20 17.95
N SER A 326 9.49 18.63 18.84
CA SER A 326 8.65 17.47 18.52
C SER A 326 7.49 17.39 19.49
N ARG A 327 6.32 17.01 18.97
CA ARG A 327 5.11 16.88 19.77
C ARG A 327 4.19 15.81 19.20
N SER A 328 3.53 15.07 20.09
CA SER A 328 2.50 14.08 19.75
C SER A 328 1.19 14.50 20.40
N MET A 329 0.12 14.63 19.61
CA MET A 329 -1.21 14.87 20.18
C MET A 329 -1.74 13.60 20.88
N ILE A 330 -1.55 12.45 20.24
CA ILE A 330 -1.99 11.14 20.73
C ILE A 330 -0.87 10.14 20.48
N SER A 331 -0.45 9.46 21.55
CA SER A 331 0.53 8.39 21.49
C SER A 331 -0.04 7.09 22.05
N LEU A 332 0.27 6.01 21.35
CA LEU A 332 -0.09 4.64 21.74
C LEU A 332 1.20 3.88 22.05
N ALA A 333 1.24 3.20 23.19
CA ALA A 333 2.35 2.32 23.52
C ALA A 333 2.23 0.99 22.75
N GLY A 334 3.31 0.60 22.06
CA GLY A 334 3.38 -0.65 21.28
C GLY A 334 2.79 -0.54 19.87
N THR A 335 2.60 -1.68 19.21
CA THR A 335 2.14 -1.78 17.81
C THR A 335 0.76 -2.43 17.70
N GLY A 336 0.09 -2.31 16.55
CA GLY A 336 -1.13 -3.05 16.21
C GLY A 336 -2.46 -2.43 16.66
N LEU A 337 -2.44 -1.28 17.34
CA LEU A 337 -3.61 -0.41 17.48
C LEU A 337 -3.45 0.79 16.56
N GLU A 338 -4.51 1.12 15.83
CA GLU A 338 -4.57 2.21 14.87
C GLU A 338 -5.55 3.26 15.37
N VAL A 339 -5.20 4.55 15.23
CA VAL A 339 -6.14 5.64 15.44
C VAL A 339 -6.88 5.88 14.14
N SER A 340 -8.13 5.43 14.05
CA SER A 340 -8.91 5.53 12.81
C SER A 340 -9.61 6.88 12.67
N SER A 341 -9.83 7.60 13.76
CA SER A 341 -10.41 8.95 13.71
C SER A 341 -10.14 9.75 14.98
N VAL A 342 -9.99 11.06 14.82
CA VAL A 342 -9.98 12.04 15.91
C VAL A 342 -10.98 13.13 15.55
N THR A 343 -11.96 13.39 16.41
CA THR A 343 -13.04 14.35 16.14
C THR A 343 -13.26 15.26 17.34
N VAL A 344 -13.42 16.56 17.08
CA VAL A 344 -13.73 17.56 18.11
C VAL A 344 -15.24 17.79 18.13
N SER A 345 -15.83 17.80 19.33
CA SER A 345 -17.24 18.14 19.55
C SER A 345 -17.36 19.10 20.74
N GLY A 346 -17.53 20.39 20.45
CA GLY A 346 -17.47 21.43 21.48
C GLY A 346 -16.10 21.44 22.17
N LYS A 347 -16.06 21.13 23.47
CA LYS A 347 -14.82 20.98 24.25
C LYS A 347 -14.35 19.54 24.39
N ASP A 348 -15.05 18.59 23.76
CA ASP A 348 -14.76 17.18 23.87
C ASP A 348 -13.94 16.69 22.68
N LEU A 349 -13.11 15.69 22.91
CA LEU A 349 -12.33 15.01 21.87
C LEU A 349 -12.73 13.54 21.84
N LEU A 350 -13.16 13.05 20.67
CA LEU A 350 -13.45 11.64 20.44
C LEU A 350 -12.30 11.02 19.66
N VAL A 351 -11.66 10.01 20.25
CA VAL A 351 -10.57 9.26 19.65
C VAL A 351 -11.06 7.83 19.40
N ARG A 352 -11.13 7.43 18.13
CA ARG A 352 -11.50 6.06 17.75
C ARG A 352 -10.25 5.25 17.48
N LEU A 353 -10.21 4.08 18.11
CA LEU A 353 -9.15 3.11 18.01
C LEU A 353 -9.69 1.84 17.36
N PHE A 354 -8.85 1.24 16.53
CA PHE A 354 -9.06 -0.06 15.92
C PHE A 354 -7.89 -0.99 16.27
N ASN A 355 -8.19 -2.21 16.72
CA ASN A 355 -7.15 -3.22 16.93
C ASN A 355 -6.93 -4.05 15.67
N ALA A 356 -6.05 -3.59 14.79
CA ALA A 356 -5.77 -4.25 13.52
C ALA A 356 -5.03 -5.58 13.70
N GLU A 357 -4.00 -5.59 14.57
CA GLU A 357 -3.00 -6.68 14.59
C GLU A 357 -2.63 -7.13 16.01
N GLY A 358 -2.96 -6.30 17.01
CA GLY A 358 -2.63 -6.55 18.40
C GLY A 358 -3.40 -7.73 19.01
N ASP A 359 -3.03 -8.05 20.25
CA ASP A 359 -3.76 -8.94 21.13
C ASP A 359 -4.79 -8.15 21.98
N ILE A 360 -5.44 -8.84 22.92
CA ILE A 360 -6.41 -8.24 23.84
C ILE A 360 -5.77 -7.47 24.99
N GLN A 361 -4.43 -7.48 25.13
CA GLN A 361 -3.79 -6.92 26.31
C GLN A 361 -3.99 -5.40 26.39
N PRO A 362 -4.15 -4.84 27.60
CA PRO A 362 -4.33 -3.40 27.75
C PRO A 362 -3.12 -2.63 27.24
N LYS A 363 -3.37 -1.59 26.42
CA LYS A 363 -2.35 -0.65 25.95
C LYS A 363 -2.60 0.73 26.51
N LYS A 364 -1.50 1.44 26.75
CA LYS A 364 -1.52 2.82 27.25
C LYS A 364 -1.74 3.77 26.07
N LEU A 365 -2.77 4.60 26.18
CA LEU A 365 -2.97 5.77 25.32
C LEU A 365 -2.67 7.02 26.14
N MET A 366 -1.82 7.88 25.60
CA MET A 366 -1.53 9.20 26.16
C MET A 366 -2.01 10.29 25.20
N LEU A 367 -2.83 11.19 25.74
CA LEU A 367 -3.32 12.41 25.10
C LEU A 367 -2.52 13.58 25.66
N ASP A 368 -1.87 14.37 24.80
CA ASP A 368 -1.13 15.57 25.18
C ASP A 368 -2.04 16.77 25.49
N ALA A 369 -3.01 16.53 26.37
CA ALA A 369 -3.97 17.50 26.88
C ALA A 369 -4.51 17.01 28.22
N ILE A 370 -5.16 17.92 28.95
CA ILE A 370 -5.87 17.62 30.20
C ILE A 370 -7.35 17.40 29.86
N ALA A 371 -7.91 16.25 30.26
CA ALA A 371 -9.34 15.97 30.20
C ALA A 371 -9.92 15.83 31.61
N GLU A 372 -11.16 16.28 31.80
CA GLU A 372 -11.84 16.15 33.10
C GLU A 372 -12.35 14.72 33.33
N LYS A 373 -12.73 14.04 32.23
CA LYS A 373 -13.28 12.69 32.19
C LYS A 373 -12.87 11.98 30.90
N ALA A 374 -12.70 10.66 30.97
CA ALA A 374 -12.55 9.81 29.79
C ALA A 374 -13.55 8.65 29.85
N GLU A 375 -14.27 8.41 28.76
CA GLU A 375 -15.29 7.37 28.67
C GLU A 375 -15.16 6.60 27.36
N VAL A 376 -15.33 5.28 27.43
CA VAL A 376 -15.67 4.50 26.24
C VAL A 376 -17.12 4.81 25.88
N VAL A 377 -17.34 5.20 24.63
CA VAL A 377 -18.66 5.48 24.07
C VAL A 377 -18.90 4.59 22.85
N GLU A 378 -20.17 4.29 22.60
CA GLU A 378 -20.62 3.68 21.35
C GLU A 378 -20.42 4.64 20.16
N LEU A 379 -20.59 4.14 18.94
CA LEU A 379 -20.44 4.97 17.73
C LEU A 379 -21.42 6.16 17.68
N ASN A 380 -22.58 6.04 18.33
CA ASN A 380 -23.58 7.10 18.46
C ASN A 380 -23.34 8.02 19.67
N GLY A 381 -22.25 7.82 20.42
CA GLY A 381 -21.88 8.64 21.58
C GLY A 381 -22.46 8.18 22.92
N THR A 382 -23.27 7.11 22.97
CA THR A 382 -23.78 6.58 24.23
C THR A 382 -22.64 6.09 25.13
N PRO A 383 -22.53 6.56 26.39
CA PRO A 383 -21.50 6.09 27.31
C PRO A 383 -21.67 4.62 27.68
N VAL A 384 -20.56 3.87 27.64
CA VAL A 384 -20.49 2.45 28.01
C VAL A 384 -19.75 2.26 29.34
N LYS A 385 -18.58 2.91 29.48
CA LYS A 385 -17.71 2.74 30.64
C LYS A 385 -16.85 3.98 30.87
N THR A 386 -16.80 4.46 32.11
CA THR A 386 -15.80 5.47 32.50
C THR A 386 -14.44 4.82 32.67
N LEU A 387 -13.41 5.43 32.08
CA LEU A 387 -12.02 4.98 32.17
C LEU A 387 -11.31 5.63 33.36
N THR A 388 -10.50 4.84 34.07
CA THR A 388 -9.58 5.38 35.06
C THR A 388 -8.46 6.12 34.34
N MET A 389 -8.29 7.39 34.67
CA MET A 389 -7.21 8.22 34.15
C MET A 389 -6.11 8.33 35.21
N SER A 390 -4.86 8.12 34.84
CA SER A 390 -3.74 8.58 35.68
C SER A 390 -3.56 10.07 35.43
N LYS A 391 -4.13 10.90 36.31
CA LYS A 391 -4.05 12.37 36.25
C LYS A 391 -2.70 12.84 36.78
N GLY A 392 -2.04 13.72 36.07
CA GLY A 392 -1.33 14.83 36.72
C GLY A 392 -2.10 16.10 36.41
N THR A 393 -2.36 16.93 37.41
CA THR A 393 -3.05 18.22 37.29
C THR A 393 -2.38 19.20 36.31
N VAL A 394 -1.14 18.88 35.90
CA VAL A 394 -0.26 19.61 34.98
C VAL A 394 0.36 18.66 33.93
N SER A 395 -0.09 17.40 33.82
CA SER A 395 0.51 16.39 32.93
C SER A 395 -0.47 15.87 31.87
N PRO A 396 0.03 15.24 30.79
CA PRO A 396 -0.80 14.58 29.78
C PRO A 396 -1.80 13.59 30.38
N THR A 397 -2.99 13.51 29.80
CA THR A 397 -4.01 12.54 30.20
C THR A 397 -3.63 11.16 29.67
N THR A 398 -3.61 10.18 30.55
CA THR A 398 -3.32 8.79 30.20
C THR A 398 -4.50 7.91 30.56
N VAL A 399 -4.85 7.00 29.64
CA VAL A 399 -5.82 5.91 29.87
C VAL A 399 -5.24 4.58 29.42
N SER A 400 -5.78 3.49 29.97
CA SER A 400 -5.51 2.13 29.49
C SER A 400 -6.74 1.60 28.76
N ILE A 401 -6.53 1.02 27.57
CA ILE A 401 -7.59 0.46 26.74
C ILE A 401 -7.23 -0.96 26.30
N SER A 402 -8.20 -1.86 26.40
CA SER A 402 -8.10 -3.24 25.93
C SER A 402 -9.28 -3.54 25.02
N MET A 403 -9.02 -4.21 23.90
CA MET A 403 -10.04 -4.72 22.99
C MET A 403 -9.45 -5.91 22.22
N PRO A 404 -10.24 -6.94 21.89
CA PRO A 404 -9.75 -8.05 21.08
C PRO A 404 -9.27 -7.55 19.72
N ARG A 405 -8.52 -8.38 18.99
CA ARG A 405 -8.23 -8.14 17.57
C ARG A 405 -9.54 -7.91 16.82
N PHE A 406 -9.51 -6.94 15.90
CA PHE A 406 -10.63 -6.38 15.17
C PHE A 406 -11.68 -5.64 16.02
N GLY A 407 -11.39 -5.44 17.31
CA GLY A 407 -12.19 -4.60 18.18
C GLY A 407 -12.10 -3.12 17.81
N LEU A 408 -13.22 -2.43 17.97
CA LEU A 408 -13.34 -0.97 17.85
C LEU A 408 -13.69 -0.37 19.20
N ARG A 409 -13.05 0.75 19.55
CA ARG A 409 -13.36 1.54 20.75
C ARG A 409 -13.29 3.02 20.43
N THR A 410 -14.32 3.76 20.80
CA THR A 410 -14.28 5.23 20.77
C THR A 410 -14.12 5.72 22.20
N ILE A 411 -13.09 6.52 22.46
CA ILE A 411 -12.86 7.16 23.75
C ILE A 411 -13.25 8.63 23.62
N LYS A 412 -14.21 9.06 24.43
CA LYS A 412 -14.57 10.46 24.61
C LYS A 412 -13.78 11.03 25.78
N PHE A 413 -12.90 12.00 25.50
CA PHE A 413 -12.28 12.86 26.49
C PHE A 413 -13.12 14.14 26.62
N SER A 414 -13.64 14.41 27.82
CA SER A 414 -14.53 15.54 28.05
C SER A 414 -13.79 16.76 28.57
N ALA A 415 -14.24 17.94 28.15
CA ALA A 415 -13.69 19.24 28.57
C ALA A 415 -12.15 19.32 28.43
N VAL A 416 -11.66 18.99 27.24
CA VAL A 416 -10.24 18.95 26.90
C VAL A 416 -9.65 20.37 26.87
N ARG A 417 -8.49 20.54 27.51
CA ARG A 417 -7.71 21.78 27.49
C ARG A 417 -6.23 21.47 27.36
N ALA A 418 -5.48 22.37 26.70
CA ALA A 418 -4.04 22.21 26.52
C ALA A 418 -3.30 22.09 27.87
N VAL A 419 -2.24 21.29 27.89
CA VAL A 419 -1.26 21.33 28.98
C VAL A 419 -0.59 22.71 28.95
N LYS A 420 -0.53 23.41 30.08
CA LYS A 420 0.22 24.68 30.14
C LYS A 420 1.71 24.33 30.08
N ASN A 421 2.42 24.75 29.03
CA ASN A 421 3.88 24.71 29.02
C ASN A 421 4.39 25.63 30.14
N PRO A 422 5.22 25.15 31.09
CA PRO A 422 6.10 26.07 31.80
C PRO A 422 7.01 26.66 30.73
N GLY A 423 6.83 27.96 30.47
CA GLY A 423 7.59 28.70 29.46
C GLY A 423 9.08 28.72 29.73
#